data_AF-W1I711-F1
#
_entry.id   AF-W1I711-F1
#
_cell.length_a   1.000
_cell.length_b   1.000
_cell.length_c   1.000
_cell.angle_alpha   90.00
_cell.angle_beta   90.00
_cell.angle_gamma   90.00
#
_symmetry.space_group_name_H-M   'P 1'
#
loop_
_entity.id
_entity.type
_entity.pdbx_description
1 polymer ?
#
loop_
_entity_poly.entity_id
_entity_poly.type
_entity_poly.pdbx_seq_one_letter_code
_entity_poly.pdbx_strand_id
1 'polypeptide(L)'
;MWYTIKTRHTITAEGGEDKVVTDLFLVEALSIFEAYDTYTQHIEPYLTDAETFAISKYDVQEVVNSNTITDKWYRYDLRMITIDERTGKERKQPLNRTL
;
A
#
# COMPACT_ATOMS: atom_id res chain seq x y z
N MET A 1 -3.32 3.27 -16.19
CA MET A 1 -3.70 2.40 -15.04
C MET A 1 -2.60 2.52 -13.99
N TRP A 2 -2.90 2.32 -12.73
CA TRP A 2 -1.89 2.43 -11.67
C TRP A 2 -1.36 1.05 -11.29
N TYR A 3 -0.05 0.98 -11.06
CA TYR A 3 0.65 -0.22 -10.64
C TYR A 3 1.52 0.09 -9.42
N THR A 4 1.47 -0.78 -8.43
CA THR A 4 2.37 -0.74 -7.28
C THR A 4 3.53 -1.69 -7.51
N ILE A 5 4.75 -1.20 -7.33
CA ILE A 5 5.99 -1.96 -7.42
C ILE A 5 6.62 -1.95 -6.03
N LYS A 6 6.83 -3.13 -5.46
CA LYS A 6 7.40 -3.30 -4.14
C LYS A 6 8.86 -3.67 -4.25
N THR A 7 9.71 -2.82 -3.69
CA THR A 7 11.16 -2.92 -3.83
C THR A 7 11.82 -2.79 -2.48
N ARG A 8 12.72 -3.72 -2.19
CA ARG A 8 13.65 -3.63 -1.07
C ARG A 8 14.91 -2.92 -1.52
N HIS A 9 15.39 -1.95 -0.78
CA HIS A 9 16.65 -1.26 -1.09
C HIS A 9 17.33 -0.78 0.19
N THR A 10 18.61 -0.44 0.07
CA THR A 10 19.43 0.08 1.16
C THR A 10 19.38 1.60 1.16
N ILE A 11 19.18 2.20 2.33
CA ILE A 11 19.33 3.62 2.57
C ILE A 11 20.45 3.84 3.59
N THR A 12 21.34 4.79 3.32
CA THR A 12 22.33 5.23 4.30
C THR A 12 21.70 6.35 5.15
N ALA A 13 21.52 6.09 6.44
CA ALA A 13 20.99 7.09 7.37
C ALA A 13 22.02 8.21 7.62
N GLU A 14 21.58 9.37 8.14
CA GLU A 14 22.46 10.51 8.47
C GLU A 14 23.60 10.15 9.44
N GLY A 15 23.48 9.06 10.20
CA GLY A 15 24.52 8.52 11.07
C GLY A 15 25.54 7.60 10.38
N GLY A 16 25.42 7.36 9.07
CA GLY A 16 26.29 6.48 8.30
C GLY A 16 25.97 4.97 8.42
N GLU A 17 24.88 4.61 9.10
CA GLU A 17 24.42 3.22 9.15
C GLU A 17 23.53 2.89 7.94
N ASP A 18 23.86 1.79 7.27
CA ASP A 18 23.07 1.26 6.16
C ASP A 18 21.88 0.47 6.70
N LYS A 19 20.67 0.85 6.25
CA LYS A 19 19.42 0.22 6.62
C LYS A 19 18.70 -0.28 5.38
N VAL A 20 18.29 -1.54 5.43
CA VAL A 20 17.43 -2.13 4.40
C VAL A 20 15.98 -1.75 4.68
N VAL A 21 15.35 -1.09 3.71
CA VAL A 21 13.94 -0.67 3.74
C VAL A 21 13.16 -1.31 2.61
N THR A 22 11.85 -1.27 2.69
CA THR A 22 10.96 -1.82 1.67
C THR A 22 9.89 -0.80 1.36
N ASP A 23 10.01 -0.20 0.17
CA ASP A 23 9.13 0.85 -0.28
C ASP A 23 8.21 0.37 -1.40
N LEU A 24 7.11 1.09 -1.55
CA LEU A 24 6.07 0.82 -2.53
C LEU A 24 6.00 2.01 -3.49
N PHE A 25 6.44 1.79 -4.73
CA PHE A 25 6.40 2.79 -5.78
C PHE A 25 5.11 2.68 -6.57
N LEU A 26 4.49 3.81 -6.87
CA LEU A 26 3.27 3.89 -7.66
C LEU A 26 3.61 4.43 -9.06
N VAL A 27 3.31 3.65 -10.10
CA VAL A 27 3.62 3.98 -11.50
C VAL A 27 2.33 3.96 -12.32
N GLU A 28 2.16 4.97 -13.16
CA GLU A 28 1.11 5.00 -14.16
C GLU A 28 1.59 4.37 -15.47
N ALA A 29 0.88 3.34 -15.94
CA ALA A 29 1.19 2.65 -17.20
C ALA A 29 -0.06 2.01 -17.83
N LEU A 30 0.03 1.55 -19.07
CA LEU A 30 -1.01 0.77 -19.75
C LEU A 30 -0.87 -0.73 -19.50
N SER A 31 0.33 -1.20 -19.13
CA SER A 31 0.60 -2.62 -18.85
C SER A 31 1.61 -2.83 -17.71
N ILE A 32 1.66 -4.05 -17.16
CA ILE A 32 2.65 -4.44 -16.14
C ILE A 32 4.08 -4.32 -16.69
N PHE A 33 4.29 -4.67 -17.96
CA PHE A 33 5.61 -4.57 -18.61
C PHE A 33 6.06 -3.13 -18.75
N GLU A 34 5.18 -2.24 -19.18
CA GLU A 34 5.46 -0.81 -19.28
C GLU A 34 5.68 -0.17 -17.90
N ALA A 35 4.93 -0.60 -16.88
CA ALA A 35 5.17 -0.18 -15.50
C ALA A 35 6.57 -0.59 -15.02
N TYR A 36 6.99 -1.82 -15.31
CA TYR A 36 8.32 -2.31 -14.97
C TYR A 36 9.42 -1.55 -15.72
N ASP A 37 9.27 -1.35 -17.03
CA ASP A 37 10.23 -0.62 -17.85
C ASP A 37 10.40 0.83 -17.38
N THR A 38 9.28 1.51 -17.10
CA THR A 38 9.28 2.87 -16.55
C THR A 38 10.02 2.92 -15.20
N TYR A 39 9.74 1.97 -14.32
CA TYR A 39 10.38 1.85 -13.01
C TYR A 39 11.90 1.59 -13.11
N THR A 40 12.32 0.64 -13.95
CA THR A 40 13.74 0.30 -14.12
C THR A 40 14.52 1.43 -14.78
N GLN A 41 13.90 2.23 -15.64
CA GLN A 41 14.56 3.38 -16.26
C GLN A 41 14.65 4.61 -15.34
N HIS A 42 13.63 4.86 -14.51
CA HIS A 42 13.48 6.15 -13.82
C HIS A 42 13.59 6.08 -12.29
N ILE A 43 13.40 4.91 -11.67
CA ILE A 43 13.37 4.77 -10.21
C ILE A 43 14.52 3.90 -9.73
N GLU A 44 14.63 2.69 -10.25
CA GLU A 44 15.65 1.70 -9.86
C GLU A 44 17.10 2.23 -9.88
N PRO A 45 17.55 3.06 -10.85
CA PRO A 45 18.92 3.55 -10.88
C PRO A 45 19.30 4.47 -9.72
N TYR A 46 18.31 5.01 -9.02
CA TYR A 46 18.50 5.89 -7.86
C TYR A 46 18.45 5.14 -6.53
N LEU A 47 18.23 3.82 -6.55
CA LEU A 47 18.18 2.98 -5.36
C LEU A 47 19.49 2.19 -5.22
N THR A 48 19.99 2.08 -4.00
CA THR A 48 21.16 1.25 -3.68
C THR A 48 20.72 -0.17 -3.32
N ASP A 49 21.36 -1.18 -3.92
CA ASP A 49 21.06 -2.61 -3.70
C ASP A 49 19.56 -2.95 -3.80
N ALA A 50 18.93 -2.46 -4.87
CA ALA A 50 17.50 -2.64 -5.10
C ALA A 50 17.17 -4.08 -5.53
N GLU A 51 16.16 -4.66 -4.88
CA GLU A 51 15.54 -5.93 -5.22
C GLU A 51 14.03 -5.74 -5.35
N THR A 52 13.53 -5.84 -6.59
CA THR A 52 12.10 -5.77 -6.89
C THR A 52 11.49 -7.17 -6.79
N PHE A 53 10.47 -7.36 -5.95
CA PHE A 53 9.91 -8.70 -5.70
C PHE A 53 8.40 -8.81 -5.90
N ALA A 54 7.68 -7.71 -6.11
CA ALA A 54 6.27 -7.77 -6.46
C ALA A 54 5.83 -6.57 -7.31
N ILE A 55 5.02 -6.85 -8.33
CA ILE A 55 4.33 -5.85 -9.14
C ILE A 55 2.85 -6.23 -9.16
N SER A 56 1.97 -5.28 -8.89
CA SER A 56 0.53 -5.54 -8.83
C SER A 56 -0.24 -4.35 -9.37
N LYS A 57 -1.36 -4.62 -10.04
CA LYS A 57 -2.30 -3.57 -10.45
C LYS A 57 -2.90 -2.95 -9.20
N TYR A 58 -2.80 -1.63 -9.08
CA TYR A 58 -3.41 -0.90 -8.00
C TYR A 58 -4.85 -0.56 -8.37
N ASP A 59 -5.79 -1.11 -7.60
CA ASP A 59 -7.19 -0.74 -7.72
C ASP A 59 -7.37 0.62 -7.05
N VAL A 60 -7.42 1.69 -7.86
CA VAL A 60 -7.69 3.03 -7.35
C VAL A 60 -9.14 3.07 -6.90
N GLN A 61 -9.36 2.77 -5.63
CA GLN A 61 -10.61 3.04 -4.95
C GLN A 61 -10.58 4.52 -4.53
N GLU A 62 -11.10 5.37 -5.42
CA GLU A 62 -11.34 6.80 -5.24
C GLU A 62 -10.11 7.73 -5.16
N VAL A 63 -9.83 8.45 -6.26
CA VAL A 63 -9.31 9.82 -6.16
C VAL A 63 -10.51 10.75 -6.26
N VAL A 64 -11.09 11.11 -5.11
CA VAL A 64 -12.09 12.19 -5.05
C VAL A 64 -11.34 13.51 -5.23
N ASN A 65 -11.24 13.98 -6.47
CA ASN A 65 -10.83 15.36 -6.77
C ASN A 65 -11.98 16.30 -6.39
N SER A 66 -12.24 16.48 -5.11
CA SER A 66 -13.17 17.51 -4.67
C SER A 66 -12.44 18.86 -4.66
N ASN A 67 -12.56 19.61 -5.76
CA ASN A 67 -12.20 21.03 -5.77
C ASN A 67 -13.25 21.90 -5.01
N THR A 68 -14.12 21.27 -4.24
CA THR A 68 -15.19 21.90 -3.47
C THR A 68 -15.52 21.01 -2.26
N ILE A 69 -15.36 21.58 -1.07
CA ILE A 69 -15.58 20.97 0.25
C ILE A 69 -17.05 20.56 0.42
N THR A 70 -17.51 19.44 -0.14
CA THR A 70 -18.91 19.03 0.16
C THR A 70 -19.30 17.57 0.04
N ASP A 71 -18.41 16.62 -0.25
CA ASP A 71 -18.79 15.19 -0.20
C ASP A 71 -17.65 14.33 0.34
N LYS A 72 -17.49 14.33 1.67
CA LYS A 72 -16.58 13.40 2.36
C LYS A 72 -17.34 12.11 2.64
N TRP A 73 -17.03 11.06 1.89
CA TRP A 73 -17.51 9.73 2.16
C TRP A 73 -16.47 8.97 2.99
N TYR A 74 -16.92 8.32 4.07
CA TYR A 74 -16.06 7.54 4.95
C TYR A 74 -16.48 6.08 4.87
N ARG A 75 -15.57 5.20 4.46
CA ARG A 75 -15.74 3.76 4.63
C ARG A 75 -15.43 3.42 6.10
N TYR A 76 -16.44 2.97 6.83
CA TYR A 76 -16.26 2.42 8.17
C TYR A 76 -16.39 0.89 8.14
N ASP A 77 -15.55 0.20 8.90
CA ASP A 77 -15.65 -1.24 9.17
C ASP A 77 -16.11 -1.41 10.63
N LEU A 78 -17.33 -1.90 10.83
CA LEU A 78 -17.90 -2.08 12.16
C LEU A 78 -17.45 -3.45 12.71
N ARG A 79 -16.66 -3.43 13.78
CA ARG A 79 -16.20 -4.63 14.47
C ARG A 79 -16.81 -4.70 15.85
N MET A 80 -17.45 -5.82 16.16
CA MET A 80 -17.94 -6.10 17.51
C MET A 80 -16.83 -6.76 18.33
N ILE A 81 -16.72 -6.35 19.59
CA ILE A 81 -15.87 -7.00 20.59
C ILE A 81 -16.77 -7.93 21.38
N THR A 82 -16.55 -9.24 21.27
CA THR A 82 -17.24 -10.24 22.09
C THR A 82 -16.27 -10.78 23.14
N ILE A 83 -16.78 -10.94 24.37
CA ILE A 83 -16.01 -11.50 25.49
C ILE A 83 -16.44 -12.95 25.68
N ASP A 84 -15.48 -13.85 25.65
CA ASP A 84 -15.69 -15.27 25.94
C ASP A 84 -15.84 -15.44 27.46
N GLU A 85 -17.06 -15.62 27.96
CA GLU A 85 -17.38 -15.65 29.40
C GLU A 85 -16.63 -16.75 30.18
N ARG A 86 -16.12 -17.79 29.51
CA ARG A 86 -15.36 -18.88 30.14
C ARG A 86 -13.87 -18.59 30.25
N THR A 87 -13.33 -17.78 29.34
CA THR A 87 -11.88 -17.56 29.23
C THR A 87 -11.44 -16.10 29.38
N GLY A 88 -12.39 -15.16 29.45
CA GLY A 88 -12.16 -13.72 29.56
C GLY A 88 -11.48 -13.10 28.35
N LYS A 89 -11.34 -13.85 27.24
CA LYS A 89 -10.62 -13.39 26.05
C LYS A 89 -11.53 -12.57 25.14
N GLU A 90 -11.06 -11.39 24.77
CA GLU A 90 -11.72 -10.53 23.81
C GLU A 90 -11.48 -11.03 22.37
N ARG A 91 -12.55 -11.10 21.57
CA ARG A 91 -12.50 -11.42 20.15
C ARG A 91 -13.15 -10.30 19.35
N LYS A 92 -12.44 -9.80 18.33
CA LYS A 92 -12.96 -8.82 17.38
C LYS A 92 -13.53 -9.56 16.18
N GLN A 93 -14.82 -9.41 15.90
CA GLN A 93 -15.47 -10.01 14.73
C GLN A 93 -16.04 -8.91 13.82
N PRO A 94 -15.81 -8.99 12.49
CA PRO A 94 -16.41 -8.05 11.54
C PRO A 94 -17.91 -8.31 11.44
N LEU A 95 -18.72 -7.25 11.59
CA LEU A 95 -20.16 -7.34 11.38
C LEU A 95 -20.46 -7.19 9.88
N ASN A 96 -20.35 -8.28 9.14
CA ASN A 96 -20.72 -8.32 7.73
C ASN A 96 -22.24 -8.54 7.63
N ARG A 97 -23.04 -7.49 7.72
CA ARG A 97 -24.48 -7.59 7.41
C ARG A 97 -24.67 -7.48 5.91
N THR A 98 -24.75 -8.63 5.22
CA THR A 98 -25.35 -8.69 3.89
C THR A 98 -26.83 -8.35 4.03
N LEU A 99 -27.27 -7.23 3.44
CA LEU A 99 -28.68 -6.97 3.18
C LEU A 99 -29.12 -7.74 1.94
#